data_AF-A0A1E7HY13-F1
#
_entry.id   AF-A0A1E7HY13-F1
#
_cell.length_a   1.000
_cell.length_b   1.000
_cell.length_c   1.000
_cell.angle_alpha   90.00
_cell.angle_beta   90.00
_cell.angle_gamma   90.00
#
_symmetry.space_group_name_H-M   'P 1'
#
loop_
_entity.id
_entity.type
_entity.pdbx_description
1 polymer ?
#
loop_
_entity_poly.entity_id
_entity_poly.type
_entity_poly.pdbx_seq_one_letter_code
_entity_poly.pdbx_strand_id
1 'polypeptide(L)'
;MSGDDKFCPRVRLNLWLETDDGMLFGLGRAQLLEQIEKLGSLNKAAKELGMSYRAAWGRLKNTEEVLGDALVLRTRGRKGASLTPLGERVLEEYRQWAKEVENFAVMTARKSFPWQISSYDEDEAKRKKGLSKVAKDKVAKDKDDSSKDK
;
A
#
# COMPACT_ATOMS: atom_id res chain seq x y z
N MET A 1 -20.47 -6.64 -29.56
CA MET A 1 -19.84 -5.54 -28.82
C MET A 1 -18.33 -5.73 -28.89
N SER A 2 -17.78 -5.39 -30.05
CA SER A 2 -16.37 -5.57 -30.38
C SER A 2 -15.66 -4.23 -30.18
N GLY A 3 -14.56 -4.19 -29.43
CA GLY A 3 -13.52 -3.17 -29.66
C GLY A 3 -13.32 -2.02 -28.69
N ASP A 4 -13.83 -2.04 -27.44
CA ASP A 4 -13.36 -1.08 -26.44
C ASP A 4 -12.19 -1.67 -25.63
N ASP A 5 -10.99 -1.58 -26.22
CA ASP A 5 -9.69 -1.80 -25.57
C ASP A 5 -9.44 -0.86 -24.36
N LYS A 6 -10.44 -0.01 -24.03
CA LYS A 6 -10.45 0.93 -22.90
C LYS A 6 -11.20 0.42 -21.67
N PHE A 7 -12.05 -0.60 -21.76
CA PHE A 7 -12.78 -1.11 -20.60
C PHE A 7 -12.01 -2.25 -19.92
N CYS A 8 -11.11 -1.87 -19.01
CA CYS A 8 -10.32 -2.81 -18.20
C CYS A 8 -10.47 -2.50 -16.70
N PRO A 9 -11.56 -2.96 -16.06
CA PRO A 9 -11.71 -2.80 -14.61
C PRO A 9 -10.56 -3.46 -13.85
N ARG A 10 -10.30 -2.94 -12.66
CA ARG A 10 -9.24 -3.42 -11.75
C ARG A 10 -9.86 -4.21 -10.61
N VAL A 11 -9.19 -5.27 -10.16
CA VAL A 11 -9.53 -5.90 -8.89
C VAL A 11 -9.13 -4.98 -7.73
N ARG A 12 -9.99 -4.91 -6.71
CA ARG A 12 -9.75 -4.22 -5.43
C ARG A 12 -10.20 -5.17 -4.34
N LEU A 13 -9.32 -5.41 -3.37
CA LEU A 13 -9.59 -6.25 -2.21
C LEU A 13 -9.30 -5.46 -0.94
N ASN A 14 -10.07 -5.73 0.11
CA ASN A 14 -9.79 -5.25 1.46
C ASN A 14 -9.70 -6.49 2.37
N LEU A 15 -8.48 -6.89 2.72
CA LEU A 15 -8.21 -8.11 3.47
C LEU A 15 -7.83 -7.78 4.91
N TRP A 16 -8.42 -8.50 5.85
CA TRP A 16 -8.07 -8.41 7.26
C TRP A 16 -8.26 -9.74 7.99
N LEU A 17 -7.59 -9.85 9.13
CA LEU A 17 -7.67 -10.93 10.10
C LEU A 17 -8.18 -10.33 11.41
N GLU A 18 -9.10 -11.04 12.06
CA GLU A 18 -9.66 -10.70 13.36
C GLU A 18 -9.79 -11.95 14.21
N THR A 19 -10.00 -11.73 15.50
CA THR A 19 -10.29 -12.73 16.53
C THR A 19 -11.47 -12.22 17.35
N ASP A 20 -12.00 -13.04 18.26
CA ASP A 20 -13.00 -12.58 19.22
C ASP A 20 -12.48 -11.43 20.11
N ASP A 21 -11.16 -11.34 20.29
CA ASP A 21 -10.47 -10.27 21.02
C ASP A 21 -10.26 -8.99 20.18
N GLY A 22 -10.61 -9.03 18.88
CA GLY A 22 -10.67 -7.89 17.98
C GLY A 22 -9.80 -7.98 16.72
N MET A 23 -9.61 -6.83 16.09
CA MET A 23 -8.89 -6.69 14.82
C MET A 23 -7.40 -7.00 14.98
N LEU A 24 -6.95 -8.08 14.36
CA LEU A 24 -5.55 -8.53 14.42
C LEU A 24 -4.69 -7.76 13.43
N PHE A 25 -4.90 -7.99 12.11
CA PHE A 25 -4.00 -7.46 11.09
C PHE A 25 -4.72 -7.21 9.77
N GLY A 26 -4.22 -6.29 8.95
CA GLY A 26 -4.82 -5.92 7.67
C GLY A 26 -4.04 -4.81 6.99
N LEU A 27 -4.51 -4.34 5.82
CA LEU A 27 -3.75 -3.41 4.97
C LEU A 27 -3.27 -2.16 5.73
N GLY A 28 -4.13 -1.56 6.56
CA GLY A 28 -3.77 -0.37 7.32
C GLY A 28 -2.72 -0.62 8.41
N ARG A 29 -2.64 -1.83 8.96
CA ARG A 29 -1.59 -2.22 9.93
C ARG A 29 -0.29 -2.51 9.20
N ALA A 30 -0.37 -3.24 8.09
CA ALA A 30 0.78 -3.49 7.22
C ALA A 30 1.43 -2.18 6.81
N GLN A 31 0.68 -1.24 6.22
CA GLN A 31 1.16 0.09 5.83
C GLN A 31 1.81 0.86 6.99
N LEU A 32 1.26 0.75 8.20
CA LEU A 32 1.86 1.37 9.39
C LEU A 32 3.24 0.78 9.71
N LEU A 33 3.37 -0.55 9.70
CA LEU A 33 4.65 -1.22 9.92
C LEU A 33 5.67 -0.88 8.83
N GLU A 34 5.25 -0.84 7.56
CA GLU A 34 6.14 -0.44 6.46
C GLU A 34 6.70 0.96 6.66
N GLN A 35 5.87 1.90 7.09
CA GLN A 35 6.30 3.27 7.30
C GLN A 35 7.19 3.41 8.54
N ILE A 36 7.00 2.56 9.55
CA ILE A 36 7.90 2.48 10.69
C ILE A 36 9.27 1.94 10.25
N GLU A 37 9.29 0.84 9.50
CA GLU A 37 10.50 0.25 8.91
C GLU A 37 11.26 1.27 8.05
N LYS A 38 10.57 2.01 7.18
CA LYS A 38 11.17 3.01 6.28
C LYS A 38 11.65 4.27 7.00
N LEU A 39 10.87 4.78 7.96
CA LEU A 39 11.09 6.13 8.53
C LEU A 39 11.75 6.09 9.91
N GLY A 40 11.85 4.91 10.51
CA GLY A 40 12.38 4.69 11.85
C GLY A 40 11.57 5.36 12.95
N SER A 41 10.28 5.68 12.72
CA SER A 41 9.48 6.47 13.66
C SER A 41 7.98 6.29 13.48
N LEU A 42 7.29 5.90 14.55
CA LEU A 42 5.82 5.84 14.57
C LEU A 42 5.17 7.20 14.29
N ASN A 43 5.78 8.31 14.75
CA ASN A 43 5.24 9.65 14.50
C ASN A 43 5.34 10.04 13.02
N LYS A 44 6.49 9.78 12.38
CA LYS A 44 6.63 10.01 10.94
C LYS A 44 5.69 9.11 10.14
N ALA A 45 5.58 7.83 10.51
CA ALA A 45 4.67 6.88 9.90
C ALA A 45 3.20 7.32 9.99
N ALA A 46 2.75 7.78 11.17
CA ALA A 46 1.40 8.30 11.34
C ALA A 46 1.12 9.49 10.41
N LYS A 47 2.07 10.43 10.30
CA LYS A 47 1.97 11.60 9.42
C LYS A 47 1.90 11.20 7.95
N GLU A 48 2.77 10.28 7.51
CA GLU A 48 2.78 9.79 6.13
C GLU A 48 1.46 9.14 5.74
N LEU A 49 0.81 8.46 6.69
CA LEU A 49 -0.50 7.84 6.49
C LEU A 49 -1.69 8.77 6.78
N GLY A 50 -1.45 10.06 6.98
CA GLY A 50 -2.51 11.06 7.21
C GLY A 50 -3.33 10.83 8.49
N MET A 51 -2.77 10.18 9.51
CA MET A 51 -3.45 9.89 10.77
C MET A 51 -2.76 10.53 11.99
N SER A 52 -3.51 10.70 13.08
CA SER A 52 -2.93 11.19 14.33
C SER A 52 -2.00 10.13 14.94
N TYR A 53 -0.96 10.58 15.65
CA TYR A 53 -0.07 9.69 16.40
C TYR A 53 -0.85 8.78 17.37
N ARG A 54 -1.89 9.31 18.04
CA ARG A 54 -2.75 8.54 18.95
C ARG A 54 -3.49 7.41 18.22
N ALA A 55 -3.99 7.68 17.01
CA ALA A 55 -4.65 6.67 16.19
C ALA A 55 -3.66 5.57 15.75
N ALA A 56 -2.48 5.95 15.26
CA ALA A 56 -1.44 4.99 14.89
C ALA A 56 -1.00 4.12 16.07
N TRP A 57 -0.79 4.75 17.24
CA TRP A 57 -0.45 4.06 18.47
C TRP A 57 -1.54 3.09 18.93
N GLY A 58 -2.81 3.52 18.92
CA GLY A 58 -3.93 2.65 19.29
C GLY A 58 -4.07 1.44 18.38
N ARG A 59 -3.87 1.61 17.06
CA ARG A 59 -3.91 0.50 16.09
C ARG A 59 -2.80 -0.51 16.33
N LEU A 60 -1.56 -0.03 16.54
CA LEU A 60 -0.42 -0.89 16.85
C LEU A 60 -0.64 -1.64 18.15
N LYS A 61 -1.01 -0.93 19.22
CA LYS A 61 -1.22 -1.51 20.56
C LYS A 61 -2.31 -2.58 20.55
N ASN A 62 -3.42 -2.34 19.85
CA ASN A 62 -4.51 -3.33 19.74
C ASN A 62 -4.03 -4.60 19.02
N THR A 63 -3.28 -4.49 17.94
CA THR A 63 -2.68 -5.64 17.27
C THR A 63 -1.72 -6.41 18.19
N GLU A 64 -0.85 -5.71 18.91
CA GLU A 64 0.10 -6.32 19.85
C GLU A 64 -0.60 -6.99 21.04
N GLU A 65 -1.71 -6.43 21.53
CA GLU A 65 -2.53 -7.02 22.58
C GLU A 65 -3.19 -8.33 22.14
N VAL A 66 -3.74 -8.38 20.92
CA VAL A 66 -4.35 -9.59 20.37
C VAL A 66 -3.27 -10.65 20.07
N LEU A 67 -2.09 -10.25 19.59
CA LEU A 67 -0.97 -11.18 19.35
C LEU A 67 -0.30 -11.68 20.63
N GLY A 68 -0.38 -10.92 21.72
CA GLY A 68 0.36 -11.18 22.96
C GLY A 68 1.86 -10.86 22.88
N ASP A 69 2.33 -10.20 21.81
CA ASP A 69 3.74 -9.86 21.62
C ASP A 69 3.89 -8.55 20.81
N ALA A 70 5.03 -7.87 21.00
CA ALA A 70 5.32 -6.60 20.37
C ALA A 70 5.70 -6.78 18.89
N LEU A 71 5.18 -5.90 18.04
CA LEU A 71 5.57 -5.79 16.63
C LEU A 71 6.63 -4.71 16.41
N VAL A 72 6.79 -3.79 17.37
CA VAL A 72 7.71 -2.65 17.24
C VAL A 72 8.57 -2.49 18.50
N LEU A 73 9.89 -2.48 18.32
CA LEU A 73 10.85 -2.09 19.35
C LEU A 73 10.90 -0.57 19.47
N ARG A 74 10.87 -0.08 20.71
CA ARG A 74 10.94 1.34 21.05
C ARG A 74 12.19 1.63 21.84
N THR A 75 13.15 2.36 21.25
CA THR A 75 14.38 2.71 21.95
C THR A 75 14.15 3.89 22.88
N ARG A 76 14.43 3.72 24.18
CA ARG A 76 14.42 4.81 25.16
C ARG A 76 15.52 5.83 24.81
N GLY A 77 15.18 7.11 24.70
CA GLY A 77 16.14 8.21 24.65
C GLY A 77 16.44 8.81 23.27
N ARG A 78 16.19 8.12 22.16
CA ARG A 78 16.23 8.72 20.81
C ARG A 78 15.10 8.18 19.95
N LYS A 79 14.47 9.09 19.21
CA LYS A 79 13.31 8.99 18.30
C LYS A 79 13.39 7.85 17.26
N GLY A 80 13.46 6.61 17.72
CA GLY A 80 13.60 5.40 16.90
C GLY A 80 12.50 4.40 17.20
N ALA A 81 11.86 3.90 16.15
CA ALA A 81 10.99 2.74 16.17
C ALA A 81 11.46 1.81 15.05
N SER A 82 11.68 0.54 15.37
CA SER A 82 12.01 -0.51 14.39
C SER A 82 11.07 -1.69 14.61
N LEU A 83 10.89 -2.52 13.59
CA LEU A 83 10.12 -3.74 13.76
C LEU A 83 10.86 -4.71 14.70
N THR A 84 10.10 -5.52 15.43
CA THR A 84 10.62 -6.75 16.04
C THR A 84 10.76 -7.82 14.96
N PRO A 85 11.49 -8.93 15.20
CA PRO A 85 11.48 -10.08 14.28
C PRO A 85 10.07 -10.61 13.99
N LEU A 86 9.15 -10.54 14.97
CA LEU A 86 7.74 -10.85 14.76
C LEU A 86 7.06 -9.84 13.84
N GLY A 87 7.30 -8.54 14.04
CA GLY A 87 6.78 -7.47 13.18
C GLY A 87 7.20 -7.61 11.72
N GLU A 88 8.48 -7.94 11.48
CA GLU A 88 8.99 -8.20 10.13
C GLU A 88 8.31 -9.41 9.49
N ARG A 89 8.21 -10.51 10.25
CA ARG A 89 7.56 -11.74 9.78
C ARG A 89 6.09 -11.52 9.43
N VAL A 90 5.31 -10.94 10.34
CA VAL A 90 3.87 -10.69 10.14
C VAL A 90 3.63 -9.77 8.94
N LEU A 91 4.47 -8.75 8.76
CA LEU A 91 4.39 -7.86 7.61
C LEU A 91 4.64 -8.61 6.30
N GLU A 92 5.67 -9.45 6.27
CA GLU A 92 6.03 -10.21 5.07
C GLU A 92 4.98 -11.27 4.73
N GLU A 93 4.51 -12.03 5.72
CA GLU A 93 3.45 -13.04 5.56
C GLU A 93 2.15 -12.39 5.04
N TYR A 94 1.77 -11.22 5.58
CA TYR A 94 0.59 -10.49 5.09
C TYR A 94 0.76 -10.05 3.62
N ARG A 95 1.94 -9.56 3.23
CA ARG A 95 2.21 -9.15 1.83
C ARG A 95 2.10 -10.33 0.88
N GLN A 96 2.70 -11.47 1.25
CA GLN A 96 2.67 -12.69 0.44
C GLN A 96 1.23 -13.19 0.30
N TRP A 97 0.52 -13.35 1.41
CA TRP A 97 -0.87 -13.78 1.41
C TRP A 97 -1.77 -12.84 0.60
N ALA A 98 -1.69 -11.52 0.80
CA ALA A 98 -2.51 -10.56 0.09
C ALA A 98 -2.29 -10.62 -1.43
N LYS A 99 -1.05 -10.83 -1.87
CA LYS A 99 -0.69 -11.00 -3.29
C LYS A 99 -1.24 -12.30 -3.86
N GLU A 100 -1.17 -13.40 -3.12
CA GLU A 100 -1.75 -14.69 -3.54
C GLU A 100 -3.27 -14.60 -3.70
N VAL A 101 -3.96 -13.99 -2.73
CA VAL A 101 -5.41 -13.78 -2.79
C VAL A 101 -5.78 -12.89 -3.97
N GLU A 102 -5.03 -11.81 -4.23
CA GLU A 102 -5.26 -10.96 -5.40
C GLU A 102 -5.08 -11.74 -6.71
N ASN A 103 -3.99 -12.50 -6.85
CA ASN A 103 -3.75 -13.30 -8.05
C ASN A 103 -4.90 -14.27 -8.32
N PHE A 104 -5.40 -14.95 -7.27
CA PHE A 104 -6.54 -15.84 -7.38
C PHE A 104 -7.83 -15.09 -7.76
N ALA A 105 -8.07 -13.93 -7.17
CA ALA A 105 -9.24 -13.10 -7.48
C ALA A 105 -9.21 -12.60 -8.93
N VAL A 106 -8.05 -12.11 -9.41
CA VAL A 106 -7.86 -11.68 -10.80
C VAL A 106 -8.07 -12.84 -11.77
N MET A 107 -7.48 -14.01 -11.48
CA MET A 107 -7.65 -15.20 -12.30
C MET A 107 -9.12 -15.60 -12.42
N THR A 108 -9.85 -15.62 -11.31
CA THR A 108 -11.26 -16.00 -11.27
C THR A 108 -12.14 -14.96 -11.96
N ALA A 109 -11.84 -13.68 -11.77
CA ALA A 109 -12.56 -12.60 -12.44
C ALA A 109 -12.38 -12.66 -13.96
N ARG A 110 -11.16 -12.89 -14.46
CA ARG A 110 -10.87 -13.06 -15.91
C ARG A 110 -11.62 -14.25 -16.53
N LYS A 111 -11.93 -15.29 -15.75
CA LYS A 111 -12.75 -16.43 -16.20
C LYS A 111 -14.25 -16.14 -16.18
N SER A 112 -14.69 -15.27 -15.27
CA SER A 112 -16.12 -15.03 -14.99
C SER A 112 -16.73 -13.91 -15.82
N PHE A 113 -15.92 -12.97 -16.28
CA PHE A 113 -16.39 -11.77 -16.98
C PHE A 113 -15.87 -11.69 -18.42
N PRO A 114 -16.64 -11.11 -19.35
CA PRO A 114 -16.30 -11.07 -20.78
C PRO A 114 -15.28 -9.97 -21.15
N TRP A 115 -14.87 -9.11 -20.21
CA TRP A 115 -13.92 -8.01 -20.42
C TRP A 115 -12.55 -8.28 -19.79
N GLN A 116 -11.54 -7.53 -20.23
CA GLN A 116 -10.20 -7.58 -19.66
C GLN A 116 -10.19 -7.09 -18.21
N ILE A 117 -9.44 -7.74 -17.33
CA ILE A 117 -9.33 -7.36 -15.91
C ILE A 117 -7.86 -7.23 -15.53
N SER A 118 -7.52 -6.14 -14.85
CA SER A 118 -6.17 -5.88 -14.35
C SER A 118 -6.06 -6.13 -12.85
N SER A 119 -4.87 -6.52 -12.40
CA SER A 119 -4.52 -6.50 -10.98
C SER A 119 -4.31 -5.06 -10.48
N TYR A 120 -4.28 -4.88 -9.16
CA TYR A 120 -3.95 -3.60 -8.53
C TYR A 120 -2.56 -3.12 -8.96
N ASP A 121 -1.57 -4.00 -8.92
CA ASP A 121 -0.17 -3.70 -9.26
C ASP A 121 -0.01 -3.30 -10.74
N GLU A 122 -0.70 -4.01 -11.64
CA GLU A 122 -0.70 -3.71 -13.08
C GLU A 122 -1.25 -2.30 -13.37
N ASP A 123 -2.36 -1.93 -12.71
CA ASP A 123 -2.96 -0.60 -12.81
C ASP A 123 -2.07 0.48 -12.19
N GLU A 124 -1.47 0.22 -11.02
CA GLU A 124 -0.58 1.18 -10.36
C GLU A 124 0.68 1.45 -11.19
N ALA A 125 1.29 0.42 -11.78
CA ALA A 125 2.43 0.56 -12.67
C ALA A 125 2.10 1.36 -13.95
N LYS A 126 0.91 1.15 -14.53
CA LYS A 126 0.41 1.93 -15.67
C LYS A 126 0.22 3.40 -15.30
N ARG A 127 -0.37 3.68 -14.13
CA ARG A 127 -0.55 5.06 -13.63
C ARG A 127 0.79 5.76 -13.42
N LYS A 128 1.76 5.12 -12.75
CA LYS A 128 3.11 5.70 -12.55
C LYS A 128 3.80 6.02 -13.87
N LYS A 129 3.75 5.11 -14.87
CA LYS A 129 4.27 5.36 -16.22
C LYS A 129 3.55 6.49 -16.95
N GLY A 130 2.22 6.57 -16.82
CA GLY A 130 1.40 7.65 -17.38
C GLY A 130 1.74 9.02 -16.79
N LEU A 131 1.89 9.12 -15.46
CA LEU A 131 2.30 10.36 -14.79
C LEU A 131 3.70 10.82 -15.24
N SER A 132 4.65 9.88 -15.40
CA SER A 132 5.99 10.23 -15.90
C SER A 132 5.99 10.70 -17.35
N LYS A 133 5.10 10.18 -18.22
CA LYS A 133 4.96 10.63 -19.61
C LYS A 133 4.37 12.03 -19.70
N VAL A 134 3.28 12.30 -18.97
CA VAL A 134 2.66 13.63 -18.90
C VAL A 134 3.62 14.70 -18.38
N ALA A 135 4.49 14.35 -17.41
CA ALA A 135 5.52 15.27 -16.92
C ALA A 135 6.58 15.61 -17.98
N LYS A 136 6.98 14.64 -18.83
CA LYS A 136 7.93 14.88 -19.93
C LYS A 136 7.32 15.69 -21.07
N ASP A 137 6.06 15.45 -21.41
CA ASP A 137 5.36 16.16 -22.49
C ASP A 137 5.12 17.64 -22.14
N LYS A 138 4.88 17.97 -20.86
CA LYS A 138 4.84 19.37 -20.39
C LYS A 138 6.18 20.09 -20.54
N VAL A 139 7.29 19.45 -20.17
CA VAL A 139 8.63 20.04 -20.27
C VAL A 139 9.08 20.25 -21.72
N ALA A 140 8.62 19.41 -22.66
CA ALA A 140 8.87 19.60 -24.10
C ALA A 140 8.09 20.80 -24.66
N LYS A 141 6.82 20.96 -24.26
CA LYS A 141 5.96 22.05 -24.71
C LYS A 141 6.43 23.44 -24.24
N ASP A 142 6.95 23.54 -23.01
CA ASP A 142 7.47 24.81 -22.47
C ASP A 142 8.79 25.25 -23.14
N LYS A 143 9.55 24.30 -23.73
CA LYS A 143 10.77 24.61 -24.50
C LYS A 143 10.50 25.07 -25.92
N ASP A 144 9.42 24.59 -26.55
CA ASP A 144 9.04 25.02 -27.91
C ASP A 144 8.44 26.44 -27.93
N ASP A 145 7.70 26.85 -26.89
CA ASP A 145 7.18 28.22 -26.79
C ASP A 145 8.28 29.26 -26.48
N SER A 146 9.40 28.85 -25.90
CA SER A 146 10.54 29.75 -25.60
C SER A 146 11.47 30.01 -26.78
N SER A 147 11.25 29.35 -27.93
CA SER A 147 12.14 29.42 -29.10
C SER A 147 11.54 30.15 -30.30
N LYS A 148 10.35 30.77 -30.16
CA LYS A 148 9.68 31.55 -31.23
C LYS A 148 9.84 33.06 -31.16
N ASP A 149 10.53 33.59 -30.14
CA ASP A 149 10.75 35.04 -29.97
C ASP A 149 12.20 35.49 -30.25
N LYS A 150 12.89 34.86 -31.20
CA LYS A 150 14.16 35.38 -31.74
C LYS A 150 14.21 35.34 -33.25
#